data_AF-A0A7S0PYU4-F1
#
_entry.id   AF-A0A7S0PYU4-F1
#
_cell.length_a   1.000
_cell.length_b   1.000
_cell.length_c   1.000
_cell.angle_alpha   90.00
_cell.angle_beta   90.00
_cell.angle_gamma   90.00
#
_symmetry.space_group_name_H-M   'P 1'
#
loop_
_entity.id
_entity.type
_entity.pdbx_description
1 polymer ?
#
loop_
_entity_poly.entity_id
_entity_poly.type
_entity_poly.pdbx_seq_one_letter_code
_entity_poly.pdbx_strand_id
1 'polypeptide(L)'
;MVEEAEKYKAEDDANKNRVEAKNGLENYCFSIKTSIDSDEVKDKIPADSKKTLDDKITEIMAWLDANQSAEKEEYEEKQKELEGVALPILQAMGGGAGGM
;
A
#
# COMPACT_ATOMS: atom_id res chain seq x y z
N MET A 1 0.31 38.44 -8.00
CA MET A 1 -1.16 38.30 -7.87
C MET A 1 -1.75 37.15 -8.70
N VAL A 2 -1.52 37.00 -10.02
CA VAL A 2 -1.97 35.78 -10.75
C VAL A 2 -0.97 34.63 -10.58
N GLU A 3 0.33 34.89 -10.76
CA GLU A 3 1.40 33.88 -10.63
C GLU A 3 1.50 33.30 -9.21
N GLU A 4 1.24 34.13 -8.19
CA GLU A 4 1.19 33.66 -6.79
C GLU A 4 0.01 32.70 -6.56
N ALA A 5 -1.17 33.01 -7.11
CA ALA A 5 -2.34 32.16 -6.98
C ALA A 5 -2.15 30.81 -7.68
N GLU A 6 -1.49 30.79 -8.84
CA GLU A 6 -1.15 29.55 -9.54
C GLU A 6 -0.12 28.71 -8.78
N LYS A 7 0.88 29.36 -8.17
CA LYS A 7 1.88 28.69 -7.35
C LYS A 7 1.26 28.03 -6.11
N TYR A 8 0.44 28.77 -5.35
CA TYR A 8 -0.24 28.21 -4.18
C TYR A 8 -1.14 27.03 -4.55
N LYS A 9 -1.87 27.12 -5.67
CA LYS A 9 -2.69 26.01 -6.15
C LYS A 9 -1.88 24.76 -6.47
N ALA A 10 -0.73 24.92 -7.14
CA ALA A 10 0.15 23.79 -7.46
C ALA A 10 0.76 23.14 -6.20
N GLU A 11 1.14 23.95 -5.21
CA GLU A 11 1.65 23.48 -3.92
C GLU A 11 0.56 22.75 -3.10
N ASP A 12 -0.67 23.26 -3.09
CA ASP A 12 -1.82 22.60 -2.45
C ASP A 12 -2.16 21.26 -3.14
N ASP A 13 -2.20 21.23 -4.47
CA ASP A 13 -2.46 20.00 -5.24
C ASP A 13 -1.36 18.95 -5.02
N ALA A 14 -0.09 19.36 -4.98
CA ALA A 14 1.03 18.46 -4.69
C ALA A 14 0.92 17.86 -3.28
N ASN A 15 0.64 18.70 -2.27
CA ASN A 15 0.45 18.24 -0.90
C ASN A 15 -0.74 17.28 -0.77
N LYS A 16 -1.86 17.59 -1.43
CA LYS A 16 -3.04 16.73 -1.45
C LYS A 16 -2.72 15.37 -2.06
N ASN A 17 -2.11 15.35 -3.24
CA ASN A 17 -1.77 14.09 -3.93
C ASN A 17 -0.79 13.24 -3.12
N ARG A 18 0.16 13.87 -2.43
CA ARG A 18 1.09 13.19 -1.52
C ARG A 18 0.36 12.52 -0.36
N VAL A 19 -0.57 13.23 0.27
CA VAL A 19 -1.39 12.69 1.38
C VAL A 19 -2.29 11.55 0.89
N GLU A 20 -2.89 11.69 -0.29
CA GLU A 20 -3.70 10.63 -0.90
C GLU A 20 -2.87 9.38 -1.20
N ALA A 21 -1.65 9.53 -1.74
CA ALA A 21 -0.75 8.40 -1.99
C ALA A 21 -0.32 7.69 -0.69
N LYS A 22 0.03 8.46 0.35
CA LYS A 22 0.33 7.92 1.69
C LYS A 22 -0.84 7.11 2.24
N ASN A 23 -2.02 7.71 2.27
CA ASN A 23 -3.23 7.07 2.79
C ASN A 23 -3.61 5.84 1.96
N GLY A 24 -3.41 5.89 0.65
CA GLY A 24 -3.63 4.75 -0.25
C GLY A 24 -2.74 3.56 0.11
N LEU A 25 -1.44 3.81 0.29
CA LEU A 25 -0.49 2.77 0.70
C LEU A 25 -0.83 2.19 2.08
N GLU A 26 -1.11 3.04 3.07
CA GLU A 26 -1.48 2.62 4.42
C GLU A 26 -2.74 1.74 4.39
N ASN A 27 -3.80 2.18 3.69
CA ASN A 27 -5.02 1.39 3.53
C ASN A 27 -4.76 0.05 2.83
N TYR A 28 -3.87 0.02 1.83
CA TYR A 28 -3.54 -1.22 1.12
C TYR A 28 -2.82 -2.22 2.02
N CYS A 29 -1.85 -1.75 2.82
CA CYS A 29 -1.19 -2.56 3.86
C CYS A 29 -2.20 -3.19 4.82
N PHE A 30 -3.12 -2.38 5.38
CA PHE A 30 -4.15 -2.88 6.29
C PHE A 30 -5.12 -3.86 5.60
N SER A 31 -5.54 -3.56 4.38
CA SER A 31 -6.45 -4.43 3.61
C SER A 31 -5.85 -5.82 3.39
N ILE A 32 -4.59 -5.91 2.94
CA ILE A 32 -3.91 -7.20 2.79
C ILE A 32 -3.79 -7.90 4.13
N LYS A 33 -3.37 -7.19 5.19
CA LYS A 33 -3.21 -7.76 6.53
C LYS A 33 -4.51 -8.38 7.03
N THR A 34 -5.62 -7.65 6.93
CA THR A 34 -6.95 -8.15 7.27
C THR A 34 -7.35 -9.34 6.41
N SER A 35 -7.06 -9.32 5.11
CA SER A 35 -7.38 -10.43 4.20
C SER A 35 -6.66 -11.72 4.59
N ILE A 36 -5.35 -11.68 4.84
CA ILE A 36 -4.55 -12.88 5.19
C ILE A 36 -4.78 -13.39 6.62
N ASP A 37 -5.31 -12.54 7.50
CA ASP A 37 -5.72 -12.91 8.86
C ASP A 37 -7.19 -13.34 8.95
N SER A 38 -7.97 -13.19 7.88
CA SER A 38 -9.37 -13.63 7.83
C SER A 38 -9.49 -15.14 8.00
N ASP A 39 -10.57 -15.60 8.64
CA ASP A 39 -10.84 -17.03 8.83
C ASP A 39 -10.90 -17.82 7.51
N GLU A 40 -11.28 -17.16 6.41
CA GLU A 40 -11.36 -17.78 5.09
C GLU A 40 -9.99 -18.07 4.47
N VAL A 41 -8.98 -17.25 4.80
CA VAL A 41 -7.66 -17.26 4.15
C VAL A 41 -6.57 -17.80 5.08
N LYS A 42 -6.64 -17.52 6.39
CA LYS A 42 -5.55 -17.80 7.34
C LYS A 42 -5.10 -19.26 7.39
N ASP A 43 -6.02 -20.20 7.12
CA ASP A 43 -5.76 -21.65 7.10
C ASP A 43 -5.42 -22.18 5.69
N LYS A 44 -5.64 -21.37 4.65
CA LYS A 44 -5.37 -21.71 3.23
C LYS A 44 -4.05 -21.14 2.73
N ILE A 45 -3.64 -19.99 3.28
CA ILE A 45 -2.39 -19.35 2.92
C ILE A 45 -1.20 -20.18 3.43
N PRO A 46 -0.20 -20.49 2.59
CA PRO A 46 1.03 -21.12 3.08
C PRO A 46 1.69 -20.26 4.15
N ALA A 47 2.19 -20.88 5.22
CA ALA A 47 2.80 -20.16 6.34
C ALA A 47 3.96 -19.25 5.90
N ASP A 48 4.78 -19.70 4.95
CA ASP A 48 5.88 -18.91 4.38
C ASP A 48 5.37 -17.69 3.60
N SER A 49 4.29 -17.84 2.82
CA SER A 49 3.67 -16.74 2.09
C SER A 49 3.04 -15.72 3.04
N LYS A 50 2.34 -16.20 4.08
CA LYS A 50 1.77 -15.33 5.12
C LYS A 50 2.86 -14.52 5.81
N LYS A 51 3.93 -15.20 6.24
CA LYS A 51 5.07 -14.54 6.90
C LYS A 51 5.71 -13.51 5.98
N THR A 52 5.91 -13.84 4.70
CA THR A 52 6.48 -12.92 3.71
C THR A 52 5.65 -11.64 3.58
N LEU A 53 4.31 -11.76 3.56
CA LEU A 53 3.42 -10.61 3.52
C LEU A 53 3.44 -9.80 4.82
N ASP A 54 3.39 -10.48 5.97
CA ASP A 54 3.45 -9.83 7.28
C ASP A 54 4.75 -9.04 7.47
N ASP A 55 5.89 -9.63 7.09
CA ASP A 55 7.20 -8.99 7.16
C ASP A 55 7.24 -7.76 6.23
N LYS A 56 6.76 -7.88 4.97
CA LYS A 56 6.76 -6.76 4.02
C LYS A 56 5.80 -5.64 4.40
N ILE A 57 4.62 -5.98 4.92
CA ILE A 57 3.65 -5.00 5.44
C ILE A 57 4.25 -4.24 6.61
N THR A 58 4.86 -4.96 7.56
CA THR A 58 5.50 -4.35 8.74
C THR A 58 6.65 -3.42 8.33
N GLU A 59 7.48 -3.83 7.37
CA GLU A 59 8.54 -2.99 6.80
C GLU A 59 7.98 -1.69 6.20
N ILE A 60 6.92 -1.78 5.40
CA ILE A 60 6.32 -0.61 4.74
C ILE A 60 5.62 0.30 5.75
N MET A 61 4.92 -0.26 6.74
CA MET A 61 4.30 0.54 7.80
C MET A 61 5.34 1.29 8.62
N ALA A 62 6.44 0.64 9.00
CA ALA A 62 7.55 1.31 9.67
C ALA A 62 8.17 2.41 8.79
N TRP A 63 8.27 2.17 7.48
CA TRP A 63 8.72 3.18 6.53
C TRP A 63 7.75 4.36 6.43
N LEU A 64 6.44 4.13 6.37
CA LEU A 64 5.40 5.17 6.36
C LEU A 64 5.46 6.05 7.62
N ASP A 65 5.67 5.43 8.79
CA ASP A 65 5.81 6.12 10.07
C ASP A 65 7.06 6.98 10.12
N ALA A 66 8.18 6.49 9.58
CA ALA A 66 9.45 7.22 9.53
C ALA A 66 9.49 8.30 8.43
N ASN A 67 8.69 8.17 7.36
CA ASN A 67 8.77 8.99 6.16
C ASN A 67 7.46 9.74 5.89
N GLN A 68 6.85 10.35 6.92
CA GLN A 68 5.54 11.02 6.80
C GLN A 68 5.49 12.19 5.79
N SER A 69 6.64 12.70 5.36
CA SER A 69 6.77 13.79 4.40
C SER A 69 7.43 13.39 3.09
N ALA A 70 7.58 12.08 2.83
CA ALA A 70 8.08 11.56 1.55
C ALA A 70 7.24 12.05 0.37
N GLU A 71 7.86 12.14 -0.80
CA GLU A 71 7.20 12.56 -2.03
C GLU A 71 6.19 11.51 -2.50
N LYS A 72 5.25 11.95 -3.35
CA LYS A 72 4.21 11.09 -3.90
C LYS A 72 4.81 9.83 -4.57
N GLU A 73 5.86 10.02 -5.35
CA GLU A 73 6.53 8.96 -6.11
C GLU A 73 7.13 7.89 -5.19
N GLU A 74 7.65 8.28 -4.01
CA GLU A 74 8.20 7.33 -3.04
C GLU A 74 7.11 6.44 -2.43
N TYR A 75 5.92 7.01 -2.13
CA TYR A 75 4.77 6.21 -1.70
C TYR A 75 4.30 5.26 -2.79
N GLU A 76 4.24 5.70 -4.05
CA GLU A 76 3.87 4.85 -5.19
C GLU A 76 4.88 3.73 -5.44
N GLU A 77 6.18 3.98 -5.25
CA GLU A 77 7.22 2.95 -5.32
C GLU A 77 7.04 1.90 -4.24
N LYS A 78 6.80 2.32 -2.99
CA LYS A 78 6.52 1.39 -1.88
C LYS A 78 5.25 0.58 -2.10
N GLN A 79 4.22 1.19 -2.71
CA GLN A 79 3.03 0.46 -3.11
C GLN A 79 3.35 -0.63 -4.15
N LYS A 80 4.12 -0.31 -5.20
CA LYS A 80 4.53 -1.30 -6.21
C LYS A 80 5.38 -2.42 -5.62
N GLU A 81 6.25 -2.11 -4.67
CA GLU A 81 7.01 -3.13 -3.93
C GLU A 81 6.08 -4.10 -3.19
N LEU A 82 5.04 -3.59 -2.52
CA LEU A 82 4.06 -4.44 -1.85
C LEU A 82 3.26 -5.28 -2.85
N GLU A 83 2.76 -4.66 -3.92
CA GLU A 83 2.02 -5.33 -4.99
C GLU A 83 2.84 -6.45 -5.62
N GLY A 84 4.14 -6.24 -5.85
CA GLY A 84 5.05 -7.25 -6.40
C GLY A 84 5.15 -8.51 -5.55
N VAL A 85 4.91 -8.42 -4.24
CA VAL A 85 4.89 -9.55 -3.30
C VAL A 85 3.46 -10.07 -3.08
N ALA A 86 2.49 -9.17 -2.92
CA ALA A 86 1.11 -9.48 -2.62
C ALA A 86 0.37 -10.14 -3.79
N LEU A 87 0.49 -9.59 -5.00
CA LEU A 87 -0.22 -10.11 -6.17
C LEU A 87 0.07 -11.60 -6.46
N PRO A 88 1.33 -12.08 -6.54
CA PRO A 88 1.58 -13.49 -6.82
C PRO A 88 1.07 -14.42 -5.71
N ILE A 89 1.12 -13.99 -4.44
CA ILE A 89 0.62 -14.78 -3.31
C ILE A 89 -0.92 -14.83 -3.33
N LEU A 90 -1.57 -13.67 -3.52
CA LEU A 90 -3.03 -13.58 -3.63
C LEU A 90 -3.55 -14.36 -4.84
N GLN A 91 -2.86 -14.32 -5.99
CA GLN A 91 -3.19 -15.11 -7.18
C GLN A 91 -3.04 -16.61 -6.95
N ALA A 92 -1.98 -17.04 -6.25
CA ALA A 92 -1.77 -18.45 -5.91
C ALA A 92 -2.88 -18.98 -4.97
N MET A 93 -3.38 -18.15 -4.07
CA MET A 93 -4.57 -18.47 -3.25
C MET A 93 -5.87 -18.37 -4.04
N GLY A 94 -5.92 -17.43 -4.98
CA GLY A 94 -7.07 -17.04 -5.80
C GLY A 94 -7.37 -17.92 -7.00
N GLY A 95 -6.77 -19.11 -7.11
CA GLY A 95 -7.23 -20.17 -8.02
C GLY A 95 -8.72 -20.57 -7.84
N GLY A 96 -9.44 -19.96 -6.89
CA GLY A 96 -10.89 -20.02 -6.73
C GLY A 96 -11.61 -18.68 -6.49
N ALA A 97 -10.97 -17.52 -6.66
CA ALA A 97 -11.62 -16.23 -6.46
C ALA A 97 -11.08 -15.14 -7.41
N GLY A 98 -10.90 -15.50 -8.68
CA GLY A 98 -10.93 -14.54 -9.78
C GLY A 98 -12.38 -14.20 -10.09
N GLY A 99 -12.94 -13.23 -9.40
CA GLY A 99 -14.28 -12.73 -9.64
C GLY A 99 -14.42 -11.35 -9.02
N MET A 100 -14.34 -10.33 -9.87
CA MET A 100 -15.02 -9.05 -9.66
C MET A 100 -16.47 -9.27 -9.21
#